data_AF-A0A9P1IDU7-F1
#
_entry.id   AF-A0A9P1IDU7-F1
#
_cell.length_a   1.000
_cell.length_b   1.000
_cell.length_c   1.000
_cell.angle_alpha   90.00
_cell.angle_beta   90.00
_cell.angle_gamma   90.00
#
_symmetry.space_group_name_H-M   'P 1'
#
loop_
_entity.id
_entity.type
_entity.pdbx_description
1 polymer ?
#
loop_
_entity_poly.entity_id
_entity_poly.type
_entity_poly.pdbx_seq_one_letter_code
_entity_poly.pdbx_strand_id
1 'polypeptide(L)'
;MVLNLTSLLLFYPPIVKLKYNSIEYNLPILIDLDLPVTKFLWWVYCTELFVIFLSLVFMKWVMCMIYSIVVIHRNLRYMLIFHLIHYWIGGIARLYLLCMQMHIVTDRTSIFNMFASFGRFQFFSYAICAASGIAVERIFATYFVLDYETRNRTWIIVTCCIYLFTHANVFFTIPLTFSNIPIIYIALYFFITIILAKLITVKLYNYNLKELEKLNWKIANNRQLVYTHLDEIGVAFALSVLFSLGCILVICSLLGTDNFSGHVTVVIIDFLIAGSGIILPALCVYIVRRENASNKLKSKIRCIRRNAPEFNTVLKQSRIASISNATHTYFDELQKSWK
;
A
#
# COMPACT_ATOMS: atom_id res chain seq x y z
N MET A 1 -35.57 -11.06 10.08
CA MET A 1 -35.01 -9.99 10.94
C MET A 1 -34.29 -9.00 10.02
N VAL A 2 -34.92 -7.87 9.70
CA VAL A 2 -34.30 -6.85 8.84
C VAL A 2 -33.39 -6.03 9.74
N LEU A 3 -32.11 -6.40 9.79
CA LEU A 3 -31.08 -5.58 10.44
C LEU A 3 -31.02 -4.25 9.68
N ASN A 4 -31.35 -3.16 10.37
CA ASN A 4 -31.29 -1.83 9.81
C ASN A 4 -29.82 -1.50 9.52
N LEU A 5 -29.46 -1.39 8.23
CA LEU A 5 -28.06 -1.22 7.81
C LEU A 5 -27.40 0.00 8.48
N THR A 6 -28.21 1.03 8.79
CA THR A 6 -27.79 2.24 9.51
C THR A 6 -27.44 1.99 10.97
N SER A 7 -28.18 1.13 11.69
CA SER A 7 -27.80 0.76 13.06
C SER A 7 -26.55 -0.11 13.06
N LEU A 8 -26.36 -0.93 12.03
CA LEU A 8 -25.18 -1.76 11.82
C LEU A 8 -23.92 -0.91 11.62
N LEU A 9 -24.00 0.15 10.82
CA LEU A 9 -22.88 1.04 10.51
C LEU A 9 -22.41 1.90 11.71
N LEU A 10 -23.28 2.09 12.71
CA LEU A 10 -22.97 2.81 13.95
C LEU A 10 -22.33 1.92 15.02
N PHE A 11 -22.13 0.63 14.77
CA PHE A 11 -21.42 -0.25 15.71
C PHE A 11 -19.95 0.16 15.86
N TYR A 12 -19.42 -0.13 17.04
CA TYR A 12 -18.02 0.03 17.36
C TYR A 12 -17.28 -1.29 17.15
N PRO A 13 -16.05 -1.29 16.63
CA PRO A 13 -15.24 -2.50 16.56
C PRO A 13 -15.07 -3.12 17.95
N PRO A 14 -15.00 -4.47 18.07
CA PRO A 14 -14.70 -5.14 19.32
C PRO A 14 -13.24 -4.83 19.64
N ILE A 15 -13.05 -4.00 20.64
CA ILE A 15 -11.76 -3.53 21.08
C ILE A 15 -11.66 -3.83 22.57
N VAL A 16 -10.55 -4.43 22.99
CA VAL A 16 -10.23 -4.56 24.41
C VAL A 16 -9.62 -3.25 24.88
N LYS A 17 -10.27 -2.58 25.84
CA LYS A 17 -9.70 -1.40 26.48
C LYS A 17 -8.66 -1.83 27.51
N LEU A 18 -7.43 -1.37 27.35
CA LEU A 18 -6.36 -1.56 28.31
C LEU A 18 -5.92 -0.22 28.90
N LYS A 19 -5.25 -0.30 30.06
CA LYS A 19 -4.62 0.84 30.72
C LYS A 19 -3.13 0.64 30.81
N TYR A 20 -2.39 1.68 30.43
CA TYR A 20 -0.98 1.83 30.77
C TYR A 20 -0.83 3.10 31.60
N ASN A 21 -0.44 2.97 32.86
CA ASN A 21 -0.51 4.06 33.85
C ASN A 21 -1.91 4.70 33.88
N SER A 22 -2.03 5.98 33.54
CA SER A 22 -3.28 6.75 33.48
C SER A 22 -3.90 6.83 32.08
N ILE A 23 -3.26 6.21 31.06
CA ILE A 23 -3.70 6.31 29.67
C ILE A 23 -4.51 5.06 29.31
N GLU A 24 -5.78 5.28 28.94
CA GLU A 24 -6.62 4.27 28.32
C GLU A 24 -6.34 4.19 26.82
N TYR A 25 -6.22 2.97 26.31
CA TYR A 25 -6.06 2.74 24.89
C TYR A 25 -6.77 1.47 24.43
N ASN A 26 -7.03 1.45 23.13
CA ASN A 26 -7.76 0.45 22.41
C ASN A 26 -6.79 -0.56 21.81
N LEU A 27 -6.90 -1.80 22.26
CA LEU A 27 -6.12 -2.91 21.76
C LEU A 27 -6.84 -3.56 20.57
N PRO A 28 -6.21 -3.74 19.39
CA PRO A 28 -6.75 -4.46 18.25
C PRO A 28 -6.67 -5.97 18.49
N ILE A 29 -7.26 -6.41 19.61
CA ILE A 29 -7.52 -7.79 19.94
C ILE A 29 -9.01 -8.01 19.77
N LEU A 30 -9.32 -9.03 18.98
CA LEU A 30 -10.65 -9.28 18.45
C LEU A 30 -11.36 -10.44 19.17
N ILE A 31 -10.70 -11.02 20.17
CA ILE A 31 -11.21 -12.06 21.06
C ILE A 31 -10.90 -11.63 22.49
N ASP A 32 -11.91 -11.66 23.35
CA ASP A 32 -11.75 -11.30 24.75
C ASP A 32 -10.59 -12.09 25.39
N LEU A 33 -9.68 -11.37 26.03
CA LEU A 33 -8.52 -11.96 26.73
C LEU A 33 -8.95 -12.80 27.93
N ASP A 34 -10.21 -12.70 28.36
CA ASP A 34 -10.76 -13.44 29.49
C ASP A 34 -11.49 -14.72 29.08
N LEU A 35 -11.70 -14.95 27.78
CA LEU A 35 -12.34 -16.18 27.30
C LEU A 35 -11.35 -17.36 27.31
N PRO A 36 -11.77 -18.54 27.80
CA PRO A 36 -10.93 -19.73 27.76
C PRO A 36 -10.64 -20.14 26.32
N VAL A 37 -9.36 -20.33 26.00
CA VAL A 37 -8.94 -20.73 24.65
C VAL A 37 -9.37 -22.16 24.38
N THR A 38 -10.43 -22.32 23.60
CA THR A 38 -10.89 -23.64 23.14
C THR A 38 -9.84 -24.29 22.24
N LYS A 39 -9.88 -25.62 22.12
CA LYS A 39 -8.97 -26.37 21.20
C LYS A 39 -9.04 -25.85 19.76
N PHE A 40 -10.22 -25.45 19.32
CA PHE A 40 -10.43 -24.87 17.99
C PHE A 40 -9.73 -23.51 17.85
N LEU A 41 -9.87 -22.61 18.83
CA LEU A 41 -9.17 -21.32 18.83
C LEU A 41 -7.65 -21.49 18.86
N TRP A 42 -7.16 -22.47 19.63
CA TRP A 42 -5.74 -22.83 19.64
C TRP A 42 -5.22 -23.24 18.25
N TRP A 43 -5.95 -24.12 17.56
CA TRP A 43 -5.59 -24.54 16.20
C TRP A 43 -5.59 -23.36 15.22
N VAL A 44 -6.59 -22.49 15.33
CA VAL A 44 -6.70 -21.26 14.56
C VAL A 44 -5.49 -20.35 14.78
N TYR A 45 -5.14 -20.04 16.02
CA TYR A 45 -4.00 -19.16 16.34
C TYR A 45 -2.66 -19.75 15.89
N CYS A 46 -2.46 -21.06 16.05
CA CYS A 46 -1.27 -21.74 15.54
C CYS A 46 -1.16 -21.62 14.02
N THR A 47 -2.27 -21.78 13.32
CA THR A 47 -2.31 -21.68 11.85
C THR A 47 -2.08 -20.24 11.41
N GLU A 48 -2.65 -19.25 12.11
CA GLU A 48 -2.41 -17.83 11.86
C GLU A 48 -0.94 -17.46 12.08
N LEU A 49 -0.35 -17.90 13.19
CA LEU A 49 1.06 -17.71 13.51
C LEU A 49 1.97 -18.29 12.42
N PHE A 50 1.67 -19.50 11.94
CA PHE A 50 2.40 -20.13 10.85
C PHE A 50 2.34 -19.30 9.57
N VAL A 51 1.15 -18.81 9.19
CA VAL A 51 0.98 -18.02 7.97
C VAL A 51 1.64 -16.64 8.08
N ILE A 52 1.58 -15.97 9.22
CA ILE A 52 2.29 -14.69 9.45
C ILE A 52 3.81 -14.90 9.38
N PHE A 53 4.32 -15.96 10.01
CA PHE A 53 5.75 -16.27 9.95
C PHE A 53 6.19 -16.49 8.50
N LEU A 54 5.42 -17.30 7.75
CA LEU A 54 5.68 -17.58 6.35
C LEU A 54 5.61 -16.30 5.49
N SER A 55 4.63 -15.43 5.74
CA SER A 55 4.47 -14.17 5.02
C SER A 55 5.64 -13.22 5.26
N LEU A 56 6.14 -13.09 6.50
CA LEU A 56 7.31 -12.27 6.82
C LEU A 56 8.57 -12.77 6.09
N VAL A 57 8.78 -14.08 6.02
CA VAL A 57 9.89 -14.69 5.26
C VAL A 57 9.76 -14.37 3.77
N PHE A 58 8.58 -14.58 3.18
CA PHE A 58 8.35 -14.27 1.76
C PHE A 58 8.47 -12.77 1.46
N MET A 59 8.12 -11.89 2.37
CA MET A 59 8.27 -10.44 2.16
C MET A 59 9.73 -10.01 2.01
N LYS A 60 10.68 -10.68 2.68
CA LYS A 60 12.12 -10.45 2.41
C LYS A 60 12.45 -10.70 0.94
N TRP A 61 11.91 -11.80 0.41
CA TRP A 61 12.11 -12.16 -0.98
C TRP A 61 11.45 -11.18 -1.96
N VAL A 62 10.26 -10.68 -1.62
CA VAL A 62 9.59 -9.58 -2.37
C VAL A 62 10.45 -8.33 -2.40
N MET A 63 11.02 -7.91 -1.26
CA MET A 63 11.90 -6.74 -1.21
C MET A 63 13.10 -6.92 -2.16
N CYS A 64 13.76 -8.08 -2.13
CA CYS A 64 14.86 -8.39 -3.04
C CYS A 64 14.42 -8.35 -4.51
N MET A 65 13.25 -8.90 -4.82
CA MET A 65 12.70 -8.85 -6.18
C MET A 65 12.43 -7.42 -6.62
N ILE A 66 11.73 -6.61 -5.82
CA ILE A 66 11.44 -5.20 -6.14
C ILE A 66 12.74 -4.42 -6.36
N TYR A 67 13.79 -4.72 -5.60
CA TYR A 67 15.11 -4.12 -5.82
C TYR A 67 15.76 -4.53 -7.15
N SER A 68 15.49 -5.74 -7.63
CA SER A 68 16.02 -6.25 -8.90
C SER A 68 15.27 -5.75 -10.14
N ILE A 69 14.02 -5.29 -10.02
CA ILE A 69 13.20 -4.88 -11.16
C ILE A 69 13.62 -3.50 -11.66
N VAL A 70 14.35 -3.48 -12.77
CA VAL A 70 14.83 -2.25 -13.43
C VAL A 70 13.69 -1.39 -14.00
N VAL A 71 12.54 -1.98 -14.30
CA VAL A 71 11.38 -1.28 -14.89
C VAL A 71 10.73 -0.31 -13.88
N ILE A 72 10.71 -0.68 -12.60
CA ILE A 72 10.10 0.14 -11.55
C ILE A 72 11.00 1.35 -11.29
N HIS A 73 10.41 2.54 -11.39
CA HIS A 73 11.11 3.78 -11.11
C HIS A 73 11.73 3.75 -9.71
N ARG A 74 12.95 4.29 -9.59
CA ARG A 74 13.72 4.26 -8.34
C ARG A 74 12.92 4.79 -7.15
N ASN A 75 12.13 5.83 -7.38
CA ASN A 75 11.36 6.45 -6.31
C ASN A 75 10.19 5.58 -5.83
N LEU A 76 9.42 5.03 -6.77
CA LEU A 76 8.38 4.06 -6.46
C LEU A 76 8.96 2.83 -5.74
N ARG A 77 10.13 2.36 -6.16
CA ARG A 77 10.83 1.25 -5.49
C ARG A 77 11.07 1.54 -4.00
N TYR A 78 11.55 2.74 -3.66
CA TYR A 78 11.73 3.12 -2.26
C TYR A 78 10.42 3.21 -1.49
N MET A 79 9.34 3.73 -2.10
CA MET A 79 8.01 3.72 -1.48
C MET A 79 7.51 2.31 -1.19
N LEU A 80 7.68 1.38 -2.14
CA LEU A 80 7.31 -0.02 -1.97
C LEU A 80 8.13 -0.69 -0.87
N ILE A 81 9.44 -0.45 -0.80
CA ILE A 81 10.29 -0.96 0.28
C ILE A 81 9.82 -0.41 1.64
N PHE A 82 9.54 0.89 1.72
CA PHE A 82 9.05 1.51 2.94
C PHE A 82 7.69 0.94 3.39
N HIS A 83 6.81 0.65 2.43
CA HIS A 83 5.55 -0.06 2.70
C HIS A 83 5.77 -1.49 3.23
N LEU A 84 6.74 -2.23 2.67
CA LEU A 84 7.09 -3.57 3.14
C LEU A 84 7.73 -3.56 4.54
N ILE A 85 8.46 -2.49 4.91
CA ILE A 85 8.93 -2.29 6.28
C ILE A 85 7.74 -2.11 7.24
N HIS A 86 6.71 -1.36 6.84
CA HIS A 86 5.48 -1.23 7.63
C HIS A 86 4.74 -2.57 7.76
N TYR A 87 4.74 -3.39 6.71
CA TYR A 87 4.21 -4.75 6.78
C TYR A 87 4.94 -5.58 7.84
N TRP A 88 6.28 -5.51 7.90
CA TRP A 88 7.06 -6.20 8.93
C TRP A 88 6.72 -5.73 10.34
N ILE A 89 6.62 -4.41 10.56
CA ILE A 89 6.22 -3.83 11.84
C ILE A 89 4.82 -4.35 12.24
N GLY A 90 3.86 -4.31 11.33
CA GLY A 90 2.50 -4.83 11.56
C GLY A 90 2.46 -6.33 11.85
N GLY A 91 3.26 -7.12 11.13
CA GLY A 91 3.36 -8.57 11.35
C GLY A 91 3.99 -8.92 12.70
N ILE A 92 5.07 -8.25 13.09
CA ILE A 92 5.70 -8.44 14.41
C ILE A 92 4.73 -8.02 15.53
N ALA A 93 4.06 -6.88 15.37
CA ALA A 93 3.03 -6.44 16.29
C ALA A 93 1.89 -7.47 16.43
N ARG A 94 1.45 -8.07 15.31
CA ARG A 94 0.42 -9.12 15.34
C ARG A 94 0.91 -10.39 16.04
N LEU A 95 2.15 -10.83 15.79
CA LEU A 95 2.74 -11.98 16.49
C LEU A 95 2.74 -11.76 18.01
N TYR A 96 3.12 -10.56 18.45
CA TYR A 96 3.07 -10.20 19.87
C TYR A 96 1.63 -10.26 20.44
N LEU A 97 0.65 -9.69 19.73
CA LEU A 97 -0.76 -9.77 20.15
C LEU A 97 -1.30 -11.20 20.16
N LEU A 98 -0.86 -12.07 19.25
CA LEU A 98 -1.21 -13.49 19.27
C LEU A 98 -0.63 -14.21 20.49
N CYS A 99 0.61 -13.90 20.87
CA CYS A 99 1.20 -14.42 22.11
C CYS A 99 0.39 -14.01 23.34
N MET A 100 -0.19 -12.80 23.36
CA MET A 100 -1.13 -12.41 24.42
C MET A 100 -2.44 -13.21 24.36
N GLN A 101 -3.04 -13.39 23.17
CA GLN A 101 -4.28 -14.14 22.99
C GLN A 101 -4.14 -15.63 23.34
N MET A 102 -2.94 -16.20 23.20
CA MET A 102 -2.62 -17.57 23.62
C MET A 102 -2.22 -17.66 25.11
N HIS A 103 -2.30 -16.56 25.86
CA HIS A 103 -1.86 -16.45 27.26
C HIS A 103 -0.37 -16.79 27.50
N ILE A 104 0.48 -16.71 26.47
CA ILE A 104 1.94 -16.84 26.61
C ILE A 104 2.50 -15.58 27.28
N VAL A 105 2.01 -14.41 26.87
CA VAL A 105 2.30 -13.13 27.51
C VAL A 105 1.11 -12.74 28.39
N THR A 106 1.33 -12.74 29.70
CA THR A 106 0.27 -12.47 30.70
C THR A 106 0.25 -11.02 31.19
N ASP A 107 1.30 -10.23 30.93
CA ASP A 107 1.36 -8.82 31.34
C ASP A 107 0.44 -7.95 30.46
N ARG A 108 -0.75 -7.66 30.97
CA ARG A 108 -1.75 -6.82 30.31
C ARG A 108 -1.44 -5.32 30.43
N THR A 109 -0.58 -4.93 31.35
CA THR A 109 -0.24 -3.53 31.66
C THR A 109 1.06 -3.09 31.01
N SER A 110 1.61 -3.84 30.07
CA SER A 110 2.88 -3.48 29.43
C SER A 110 2.72 -2.35 28.41
N ILE A 111 3.72 -1.46 28.33
CA ILE A 111 3.83 -0.47 27.24
C ILE A 111 3.96 -1.15 25.87
N PHE A 112 4.47 -2.39 25.83
CA PHE A 112 4.58 -3.17 24.59
C PHE A 112 3.22 -3.47 23.97
N ASN A 113 2.17 -3.62 24.78
CA ASN A 113 0.80 -3.83 24.29
C ASN A 113 0.29 -2.60 23.53
N MET A 114 0.61 -1.39 24.02
CA MET A 114 0.30 -0.13 23.36
C MET A 114 1.08 0.00 22.04
N PHE A 115 2.38 -0.30 22.04
CA PHE A 115 3.18 -0.25 20.81
C PHE A 115 2.76 -1.28 19.77
N ALA A 116 2.40 -2.50 20.18
CA ALA A 116 1.87 -3.52 19.28
C ALA A 116 0.51 -3.09 18.68
N SER A 117 -0.35 -2.47 19.49
CA SER A 117 -1.62 -1.91 19.00
C SER A 117 -1.40 -0.85 17.93
N PHE A 118 -0.54 0.12 18.26
CA PHE A 118 -0.21 1.22 17.37
C PHE A 118 0.44 0.72 16.09
N GLY A 119 1.42 -0.19 16.18
CA GLY A 119 2.09 -0.77 15.03
C GLY A 119 1.14 -1.53 14.09
N ARG A 120 0.16 -2.25 14.66
CA ARG A 120 -0.85 -2.97 13.87
C ARG A 120 -1.80 -2.00 13.16
N PHE A 121 -2.38 -1.03 13.86
CA PHE A 121 -3.26 -0.05 13.25
C PHE A 121 -2.53 0.81 12.21
N GLN A 122 -1.27 1.15 12.48
CA GLN A 122 -0.42 1.91 11.57
C GLN A 122 -0.12 1.14 10.28
N PHE A 123 0.11 -0.16 10.36
CA PHE A 123 0.24 -0.98 9.16
C PHE A 123 -1.02 -0.92 8.30
N PHE A 124 -2.20 -1.10 8.91
CA PHE A 124 -3.47 -1.03 8.17
C PHE A 124 -3.67 0.33 7.52
N SER A 125 -3.61 1.42 8.28
CA SER A 125 -3.81 2.78 7.73
C SER A 125 -2.81 3.11 6.62
N TYR A 126 -1.54 2.79 6.83
CA TYR A 126 -0.50 3.04 5.86
C TYR A 126 -0.71 2.24 4.57
N ALA A 127 -1.20 1.00 4.67
CA ALA A 127 -1.48 0.17 3.50
C ALA A 127 -2.57 0.74 2.60
N ILE A 128 -3.67 1.26 3.16
CA ILE A 128 -4.67 1.96 2.36
C ILE A 128 -4.09 3.23 1.74
N CYS A 129 -3.38 4.03 2.54
CA CYS A 129 -2.83 5.30 2.08
C CYS A 129 -1.75 5.10 0.99
N ALA A 130 -1.10 3.94 0.94
CA ALA A 130 -0.05 3.65 -0.04
C ALA A 130 -0.54 3.83 -1.49
N ALA A 131 -1.81 3.50 -1.78
CA ALA A 131 -2.39 3.71 -3.11
C ALA A 131 -2.39 5.18 -3.52
N SER A 132 -2.76 6.08 -2.60
CA SER A 132 -2.69 7.53 -2.81
C SER A 132 -1.26 8.01 -2.97
N GLY A 133 -0.33 7.47 -2.18
CA GLY A 133 1.10 7.73 -2.30
C GLY A 133 1.66 7.40 -3.68
N ILE A 134 1.33 6.20 -4.19
CA ILE A 134 1.70 5.76 -5.54
C ILE A 134 1.09 6.70 -6.58
N ALA A 135 -0.17 7.09 -6.43
CA ALA A 135 -0.81 8.03 -7.34
C ALA A 135 -0.06 9.37 -7.40
N VAL A 136 0.33 9.93 -6.26
CA VAL A 136 1.13 11.16 -6.18
C VAL A 136 2.50 10.99 -6.84
N GLU A 137 3.21 9.89 -6.57
CA GLU A 137 4.49 9.58 -7.23
C GLU A 137 4.34 9.55 -8.77
N ARG A 138 3.23 8.98 -9.26
CA ARG A 138 2.90 8.94 -10.68
C ARG A 138 2.50 10.29 -11.26
N ILE A 139 1.89 11.19 -10.49
CA ILE A 139 1.68 12.60 -10.91
C ILE A 139 3.04 13.23 -11.21
N PHE A 140 4.00 13.14 -10.29
CA PHE A 140 5.33 13.72 -10.48
C PHE A 140 6.06 13.10 -11.67
N ALA A 141 6.04 11.77 -11.77
CA ALA A 141 6.64 11.07 -12.89
C ALA A 141 6.02 11.48 -14.24
N THR A 142 4.72 11.75 -14.28
CA THR A 142 3.98 12.11 -15.51
C THR A 142 4.24 13.56 -15.94
N TYR A 143 4.17 14.52 -15.01
CA TYR A 143 4.29 15.94 -15.36
C TYR A 143 5.74 16.43 -15.43
N PHE A 144 6.67 15.79 -14.70
CA PHE A 144 8.07 16.22 -14.61
C PHE A 144 9.05 15.17 -15.16
N VAL A 145 8.66 14.41 -16.19
CA VAL A 145 9.42 13.27 -16.76
C VAL A 145 10.92 13.53 -16.87
N LEU A 146 11.31 14.65 -17.52
CA LEU A 146 12.72 14.95 -17.79
C LEU A 146 13.54 15.15 -16.52
N ASP A 147 12.99 15.88 -15.56
CA ASP A 147 13.65 16.15 -14.29
C ASP A 147 13.66 14.91 -13.39
N TYR A 148 12.57 14.14 -13.45
CA TYR A 148 12.36 12.92 -12.67
C TYR A 148 13.30 11.78 -13.09
N GLU A 149 13.59 11.65 -14.39
CA GLU A 149 14.53 10.64 -14.92
C GLU A 149 16.00 11.04 -14.75
N THR A 150 16.32 12.33 -14.78
CA THR A 150 17.72 12.80 -14.76
C THR A 150 18.28 13.03 -13.36
N ARG A 151 17.44 13.36 -12.38
CA ARG A 151 17.87 13.70 -11.02
C ARG A 151 17.30 12.75 -9.99
N ASN A 152 18.09 12.46 -8.97
CA ASN A 152 17.62 11.67 -7.83
C ASN A 152 16.71 12.52 -6.94
N ARG A 153 15.40 12.45 -7.17
CA ARG A 153 14.38 13.23 -6.42
C ARG A 153 13.87 12.50 -5.18
N THR A 154 14.77 11.95 -4.37
CA THR A 154 14.42 11.22 -3.14
C THR A 154 13.62 12.05 -2.15
N TRP A 155 13.78 13.38 -2.15
CA TRP A 155 12.99 14.28 -1.30
C TRP A 155 11.48 14.17 -1.57
N ILE A 156 11.05 13.93 -2.81
CA ILE A 156 9.62 13.76 -3.15
C ILE A 156 9.06 12.57 -2.37
N ILE A 157 9.82 11.48 -2.31
CA ILE A 157 9.45 10.26 -1.60
C ILE A 157 9.40 10.51 -0.11
N VAL A 158 10.42 11.18 0.45
CA VAL A 158 10.46 11.50 1.87
C VAL A 158 9.25 12.33 2.26
N THR A 159 8.93 13.37 1.49
CA THR A 159 7.74 14.19 1.71
C THR A 159 6.46 13.37 1.57
N CYS A 160 6.35 12.50 0.55
CA CYS A 160 5.20 11.61 0.39
C CYS A 160 5.06 10.65 1.58
N CYS A 161 6.14 9.99 2.01
CA CYS A 161 6.13 9.07 3.15
C CYS A 161 5.76 9.79 4.45
N ILE A 162 6.28 10.99 4.70
CA ILE A 162 5.92 11.81 5.87
C ILE A 162 4.44 12.19 5.81
N TYR A 163 3.96 12.69 4.67
CA TYR A 163 2.55 13.05 4.50
C TYR A 163 1.64 11.85 4.73
N LEU A 164 1.94 10.71 4.11
CA LEU A 164 1.16 9.47 4.26
C LEU A 164 1.20 8.96 5.69
N PHE A 165 2.37 9.00 6.34
CA PHE A 165 2.52 8.61 7.74
C PHE A 165 1.69 9.50 8.65
N THR A 166 1.77 10.82 8.51
CA THR A 166 0.98 11.78 9.30
C THR A 166 -0.51 11.63 9.03
N HIS A 167 -0.92 11.52 7.76
CA HIS A 167 -2.32 11.34 7.37
C HIS A 167 -2.91 10.04 7.92
N ALA A 168 -2.18 8.93 7.80
CA ALA A 168 -2.56 7.64 8.36
C ALA A 168 -2.70 7.70 9.89
N ASN A 169 -1.79 8.41 10.57
CA ASN A 169 -1.85 8.52 12.03
C ASN A 169 -3.01 9.40 12.51
N VAL A 170 -3.14 10.61 11.96
CA VAL A 170 -4.12 11.60 12.42
C VAL A 170 -5.55 11.16 12.14
N PHE A 171 -5.82 10.59 10.97
CA PHE A 171 -7.18 10.23 10.56
C PHE A 171 -7.55 8.79 10.85
N PHE A 172 -6.62 7.93 11.29
CA PHE A 172 -6.94 6.52 11.51
C PHE A 172 -6.30 5.94 12.77
N THR A 173 -4.97 5.90 12.84
CA THR A 173 -4.26 5.17 13.90
C THR A 173 -4.53 5.77 15.30
N ILE A 174 -4.34 7.09 15.47
CA ILE A 174 -4.56 7.76 16.75
C ILE A 174 -6.04 7.69 17.14
N PRO A 175 -7.00 8.05 16.27
CA PRO A 175 -8.40 7.91 16.59
C PRO A 175 -8.77 6.48 17.01
N LEU A 176 -8.30 5.42 16.32
CA LEU A 176 -8.67 4.05 16.70
C LEU A 176 -8.00 3.58 17.97
N THR A 177 -6.78 4.05 18.24
CA THR A 177 -6.01 3.66 19.43
C THR A 177 -6.51 4.36 20.70
N PHE A 178 -7.03 5.58 20.60
CA PHE A 178 -7.40 6.37 21.79
C PHE A 178 -8.88 6.77 21.86
N SER A 179 -9.64 6.61 20.77
CA SER A 179 -11.05 6.98 20.70
C SER A 179 -11.90 5.79 20.23
N ASN A 180 -13.13 5.71 20.73
CA ASN A 180 -14.12 4.79 20.18
C ASN A 180 -14.72 5.42 18.92
N ILE A 181 -14.34 4.90 17.76
CA ILE A 181 -14.86 5.35 16.47
C ILE A 181 -15.83 4.31 15.91
N PRO A 182 -16.97 4.73 15.35
CA PRO A 182 -17.87 3.81 14.66
C PRO A 182 -17.27 3.26 13.36
N ILE A 183 -17.67 2.05 12.99
CA ILE A 183 -17.21 1.34 11.78
C ILE A 183 -17.45 2.17 10.51
N ILE A 184 -18.54 2.94 10.45
CA ILE A 184 -18.83 3.82 9.30
C ILE A 184 -17.69 4.80 8.98
N TYR A 185 -17.01 5.33 9.99
CA TYR A 185 -15.90 6.25 9.77
C TYR A 185 -14.71 5.54 9.13
N ILE A 186 -14.38 4.35 9.62
CA ILE A 186 -13.33 3.48 9.05
C ILE A 186 -13.66 3.18 7.58
N ALA A 187 -14.90 2.78 7.31
CA ALA A 187 -15.37 2.45 5.97
C ALA A 187 -15.30 3.66 5.02
N LEU A 188 -15.79 4.83 5.46
CA LEU A 188 -15.77 6.06 4.68
C LEU A 188 -14.33 6.50 4.39
N TYR A 189 -13.46 6.47 5.39
CA TYR A 189 -12.05 6.82 5.22
C TYR A 189 -11.37 5.96 4.14
N PHE A 190 -11.56 4.63 4.20
CA PHE A 190 -11.01 3.73 3.21
C PHE A 190 -11.61 3.96 1.81
N PHE A 191 -12.93 4.05 1.73
CA PHE A 191 -13.64 4.24 0.47
C PHE A 191 -13.22 5.53 -0.25
N ILE A 192 -13.15 6.64 0.48
CA ILE A 192 -12.72 7.94 -0.05
C ILE A 192 -11.28 7.86 -0.55
N THR A 193 -10.37 7.31 0.27
CA THR A 193 -8.94 7.23 -0.07
C THR A 193 -8.72 6.41 -1.35
N ILE A 194 -9.37 5.25 -1.47
CA ILE A 194 -9.28 4.37 -2.64
C ILE A 194 -9.89 5.01 -3.88
N ILE A 195 -11.07 5.63 -3.76
CA ILE A 195 -11.72 6.30 -4.90
C ILE A 195 -10.87 7.45 -5.42
N LEU A 196 -10.33 8.28 -4.53
CA LEU A 196 -9.47 9.39 -4.92
C LEU A 196 -8.22 8.89 -5.64
N ALA A 197 -7.54 7.87 -5.09
CA ALA A 197 -6.38 7.26 -5.74
C ALA A 197 -6.72 6.70 -7.13
N LYS A 198 -7.87 6.02 -7.26
CA LYS A 198 -8.36 5.47 -8.54
C LYS A 198 -8.64 6.58 -9.56
N LEU A 199 -9.38 7.62 -9.16
CA LEU A 199 -9.73 8.73 -10.04
C LEU A 199 -8.49 9.45 -10.56
N ILE A 200 -7.51 9.72 -9.69
CA ILE A 200 -6.24 10.32 -10.08
C ILE A 200 -5.52 9.42 -11.08
N THR A 201 -5.42 8.13 -10.78
CA THR A 201 -4.70 7.17 -11.64
C THR A 201 -5.36 7.02 -13.02
N VAL A 202 -6.69 6.96 -13.09
CA VAL A 202 -7.44 6.92 -14.37
C VAL A 202 -7.23 8.22 -15.16
N LYS A 203 -7.25 9.38 -14.51
CA LYS A 203 -6.97 10.66 -15.17
C LYS A 203 -5.56 10.72 -15.74
N LEU A 204 -4.55 10.30 -14.96
CA LEU A 204 -3.16 10.22 -15.42
C LEU A 204 -3.01 9.25 -16.60
N TYR A 205 -3.67 8.10 -16.53
CA TYR A 205 -3.66 7.13 -17.63
C TYR A 205 -4.22 7.75 -18.93
N ASN A 206 -5.39 8.37 -18.87
CA ASN A 206 -6.01 9.02 -20.02
C ASN A 206 -5.17 10.19 -20.55
N TYR A 207 -4.51 10.94 -19.66
CA TYR A 207 -3.58 12.00 -20.05
C TYR A 207 -2.37 11.43 -20.80
N ASN A 208 -1.75 10.37 -20.28
CA ASN A 208 -0.59 9.72 -20.87
C ASN A 208 -0.91 9.10 -22.24
N LEU A 209 -2.10 8.51 -22.42
CA LEU A 209 -2.56 8.05 -23.73
C LEU A 209 -2.65 9.20 -24.74
N LYS A 210 -3.25 10.33 -24.35
CA LYS A 210 -3.39 11.50 -25.24
C LYS A 210 -2.04 12.11 -25.62
N GLU A 211 -1.10 12.22 -24.69
CA GLU A 211 0.24 12.73 -25.01
C GLU A 211 1.03 11.74 -25.88
N LEU A 212 0.82 10.43 -25.70
CA LEU A 212 1.40 9.41 -26.57
C LEU A 212 0.87 9.50 -28.01
N GLU A 213 -0.44 9.67 -28.19
CA GLU A 213 -1.06 9.86 -29.52
C GLU A 213 -0.47 11.07 -30.25
N LYS A 214 -0.19 12.17 -29.52
CA LYS A 214 0.44 13.38 -30.06
C LYS A 214 1.90 13.18 -30.48
N LEU A 215 2.62 12.24 -29.86
CA LEU A 215 4.04 11.96 -30.14
C LEU A 215 4.30 11.18 -31.44
N ASN A 216 3.27 11.07 -32.30
CA ASN A 216 3.31 10.55 -33.66
C ASN A 216 3.36 9.00 -33.74
N TRP A 217 2.41 8.44 -34.50
CA TRP A 217 2.10 7.01 -34.62
C TRP A 217 3.28 6.10 -35.08
N LYS A 218 4.29 6.65 -35.76
CA LYS A 218 5.48 5.88 -36.18
C LYS A 218 6.34 5.36 -35.00
N ILE A 219 6.35 6.06 -33.86
CA ILE A 219 7.00 5.59 -32.62
C ILE A 219 6.06 4.65 -31.85
N ALA A 220 4.75 4.83 -32.01
CA ALA A 220 3.71 4.03 -31.35
C ALA A 220 3.68 2.56 -31.79
N ASN A 221 4.35 2.17 -32.88
CA ASN A 221 4.58 0.75 -33.22
C ASN A 221 5.51 0.03 -32.23
N ASN A 222 6.25 0.76 -31.38
CA ASN A 222 6.85 0.20 -30.17
C ASN A 222 5.84 0.17 -29.00
N ARG A 223 4.65 -0.41 -29.23
CA ARG A 223 3.54 -0.56 -28.27
C ARG A 223 3.96 -1.14 -26.90
N GLN A 224 5.11 -1.81 -26.83
CA GLN A 224 5.65 -2.44 -25.62
C GLN A 224 6.00 -1.50 -24.45
N LEU A 225 6.16 -0.18 -24.66
CA LEU A 225 6.41 0.78 -23.56
C LEU A 225 5.12 1.19 -22.83
N VAL A 226 3.97 1.13 -23.52
CA VAL A 226 2.65 1.50 -22.98
C VAL A 226 2.10 0.40 -22.08
N TYR A 227 2.33 -0.86 -22.44
CA TYR A 227 1.89 -2.03 -21.66
C TYR A 227 2.59 -2.14 -20.29
N THR A 228 3.86 -1.71 -20.20
CA THR A 228 4.62 -1.73 -18.93
C THR A 228 4.04 -0.79 -17.86
N HIS A 229 3.45 0.35 -18.24
CA HIS A 229 2.82 1.27 -17.27
C HIS A 229 1.41 0.82 -16.85
N LEU A 230 0.70 0.11 -17.72
CA LEU A 230 -0.63 -0.48 -17.44
C LEU A 230 -0.54 -1.62 -16.41
N ASP A 231 0.48 -2.48 -16.50
CA ASP A 231 0.65 -3.60 -15.59
C ASP A 231 1.06 -3.14 -14.18
N GLU A 232 1.89 -2.10 -14.03
CA GLU A 232 2.25 -1.54 -12.71
C GLU A 232 1.07 -0.89 -11.98
N ILE A 233 0.20 -0.20 -12.73
CA ILE A 233 -1.06 0.36 -12.22
C ILE A 233 -2.05 -0.76 -11.89
N GLY A 234 -2.13 -1.80 -12.73
CA GLY A 234 -2.97 -2.98 -12.51
C GLY A 234 -2.59 -3.75 -11.24
N VAL A 235 -1.30 -3.84 -10.90
CA VAL A 235 -0.82 -4.46 -9.65
C VAL A 235 -1.15 -3.62 -8.43
N ALA A 236 -0.88 -2.32 -8.47
CA ALA A 236 -1.24 -1.42 -7.38
C ALA A 236 -2.77 -1.40 -7.17
N PHE A 237 -3.54 -1.47 -8.26
CA PHE A 237 -4.98 -1.59 -8.24
C PHE A 237 -5.45 -2.93 -7.68
N ALA A 238 -4.89 -4.05 -8.15
CA ALA A 238 -5.23 -5.39 -7.64
C ALA A 238 -4.89 -5.54 -6.16
N LEU A 239 -3.75 -4.99 -5.71
CA LEU A 239 -3.39 -4.90 -4.31
C LEU A 239 -4.37 -4.06 -3.52
N SER A 240 -4.73 -2.88 -4.03
CA SER A 240 -5.73 -2.02 -3.38
C SER A 240 -7.10 -2.68 -3.31
N VAL A 241 -7.51 -3.44 -4.33
CA VAL A 241 -8.81 -4.13 -4.40
C VAL A 241 -8.83 -5.35 -3.48
N LEU A 242 -7.77 -6.15 -3.43
CA LEU A 242 -7.63 -7.25 -2.47
C LEU A 242 -7.64 -6.71 -1.04
N PHE A 243 -6.96 -5.59 -0.81
CA PHE A 243 -6.97 -4.90 0.48
C PHE A 243 -8.35 -4.33 0.81
N SER A 244 -9.05 -3.75 -0.17
CA SER A 244 -10.44 -3.25 -0.03
C SER A 244 -11.41 -4.37 0.29
N LEU A 245 -11.27 -5.53 -0.34
CA LEU A 245 -12.02 -6.76 -0.03
C LEU A 245 -11.73 -7.22 1.39
N GLY A 246 -10.47 -7.18 1.82
CA GLY A 246 -10.09 -7.38 3.22
C GLY A 246 -10.78 -6.41 4.16
N CYS A 247 -10.85 -5.12 3.82
CA CYS A 247 -11.55 -4.10 4.62
C CYS A 247 -13.07 -4.28 4.64
N ILE A 248 -13.68 -4.71 3.53
CA ILE A 248 -15.11 -5.04 3.48
C ILE A 248 -15.39 -6.25 4.37
N LEU A 249 -14.53 -7.26 4.33
CA LEU A 249 -14.62 -8.41 5.23
C LEU A 249 -14.40 -8.00 6.69
N VAL A 250 -13.47 -7.06 6.97
CA VAL A 250 -13.32 -6.42 8.30
C VAL A 250 -14.62 -5.81 8.74
N ILE A 251 -15.22 -4.93 7.94
CA ILE A 251 -16.52 -4.34 8.25
C ILE A 251 -17.54 -5.46 8.51
N CYS A 252 -17.67 -6.47 7.65
CA CYS A 252 -18.57 -7.61 7.87
C CYS A 252 -18.30 -8.41 9.16
N SER A 253 -17.04 -8.57 9.56
CA SER A 253 -16.64 -9.29 10.78
C SER A 253 -17.00 -8.55 12.05
N LEU A 254 -16.84 -7.22 12.02
CA LEU A 254 -17.14 -6.31 13.13
C LEU A 254 -18.65 -6.18 13.35
N LEU A 255 -19.48 -6.62 12.40
CA LEU A 255 -20.94 -6.59 12.46
C LEU A 255 -21.54 -7.89 13.02
N GLY A 256 -20.72 -8.93 13.27
CA GLY A 256 -21.15 -10.26 13.72
C GLY A 256 -20.65 -10.67 15.11
N THR A 257 -20.25 -9.71 15.94
CA THR A 257 -19.36 -9.90 17.11
C THR A 257 -20.00 -10.49 18.35
N ASP A 258 -21.33 -10.52 18.44
CA ASP A 258 -22.01 -11.14 19.59
C ASP A 258 -22.01 -12.68 19.54
N ASN A 259 -21.54 -13.27 18.43
CA ASN A 259 -21.55 -14.70 18.18
C ASN A 259 -20.17 -15.23 17.77
N PHE A 260 -19.94 -16.53 17.97
CA PHE A 260 -18.76 -17.29 17.51
C PHE A 260 -18.38 -17.03 16.02
N SER A 261 -19.36 -16.65 15.19
CA SER A 261 -19.18 -16.21 13.80
C SER A 261 -18.29 -14.98 13.64
N GLY A 262 -18.33 -14.02 14.57
CA GLY A 262 -17.48 -12.83 14.54
C GLY A 262 -16.00 -13.18 14.67
N HIS A 263 -15.66 -14.06 15.62
CA HIS A 263 -14.28 -14.52 15.85
C HIS A 263 -13.70 -15.27 14.66
N VAL A 264 -14.48 -16.15 14.02
CA VAL A 264 -14.05 -16.89 12.82
C VAL A 264 -13.81 -15.92 11.64
N THR A 265 -14.65 -14.90 11.49
CA THR A 265 -14.51 -13.95 10.36
C THR A 265 -13.25 -13.09 10.51
N VAL A 266 -12.91 -12.69 11.73
CA VAL A 266 -11.67 -11.96 12.04
C VAL A 266 -10.43 -12.77 11.70
N VAL A 267 -10.44 -14.04 12.09
CA VAL A 267 -9.35 -14.96 11.78
C VAL A 267 -9.18 -15.07 10.27
N ILE A 268 -10.28 -15.20 9.52
CA ILE A 268 -10.26 -15.20 8.05
C ILE A 268 -9.63 -13.92 7.50
N ILE A 269 -9.90 -12.76 8.09
CA ILE A 269 -9.27 -11.49 7.69
C ILE A 269 -7.77 -11.51 7.89
N ASP A 270 -7.30 -11.92 9.07
CA ASP A 270 -5.87 -12.00 9.36
C ASP A 270 -5.19 -13.02 8.45
N PHE A 271 -5.86 -14.12 8.11
CA PHE A 271 -5.42 -15.05 7.07
C PHE A 271 -5.36 -14.41 5.68
N LEU A 272 -6.31 -13.57 5.30
CA LEU A 272 -6.31 -12.88 4.01
C LEU A 272 -5.19 -11.83 3.94
N ILE A 273 -4.95 -11.09 5.03
CA ILE A 273 -3.87 -10.12 5.12
C ILE A 273 -2.52 -10.84 5.08
N ALA A 274 -2.33 -11.88 5.89
CA ALA A 274 -1.10 -12.66 5.90
C ALA A 274 -0.91 -13.40 4.55
N GLY A 275 -1.98 -13.96 4.01
CA GLY A 275 -2.04 -14.59 2.69
C GLY A 275 -1.73 -13.63 1.55
N SER A 276 -2.14 -12.35 1.64
CA SER A 276 -1.74 -11.33 0.68
C SER A 276 -0.22 -11.17 0.62
N GLY A 277 0.48 -11.37 1.74
CA GLY A 277 1.93 -11.38 1.80
C GLY A 277 2.60 -12.60 1.16
N ILE A 278 1.83 -13.63 0.86
CA ILE A 278 2.27 -14.82 0.10
C ILE A 278 1.90 -14.68 -1.39
N ILE A 279 0.68 -14.20 -1.66
CA ILE A 279 0.16 -13.99 -3.02
C ILE A 279 0.92 -12.89 -3.74
N LEU A 280 1.25 -11.79 -3.06
CA LEU A 280 2.00 -10.67 -3.63
C LEU A 280 3.37 -11.11 -4.20
N PRO A 281 4.23 -11.86 -3.48
CA PRO A 281 5.43 -12.44 -4.08
C PRO A 281 5.15 -13.28 -5.31
N ALA A 282 4.16 -14.17 -5.29
CA ALA A 282 3.83 -14.99 -6.44
C ALA A 282 3.41 -14.14 -7.66
N LEU A 283 2.63 -13.09 -7.43
CA LEU A 283 2.23 -12.12 -8.44
C LEU A 283 3.44 -11.34 -8.98
N CYS A 284 4.32 -10.86 -8.10
CA CYS A 284 5.55 -10.18 -8.49
C CYS A 284 6.44 -11.09 -9.34
N VAL A 285 6.65 -12.35 -8.97
CA VAL A 285 7.41 -13.33 -9.78
C VAL A 285 6.77 -13.51 -11.14
N TYR A 286 5.45 -13.69 -11.18
CA TYR A 286 4.71 -13.89 -12.42
C TYR A 286 4.93 -12.70 -13.36
N ILE A 287 4.84 -11.48 -12.85
CA ILE A 287 5.04 -10.24 -13.61
C ILE A 287 6.49 -10.10 -14.06
N VAL A 288 7.45 -10.37 -13.18
CA VAL A 288 8.88 -10.32 -13.54
C VAL A 288 9.21 -11.35 -14.61
N ARG A 289 8.66 -12.57 -14.52
CA ARG A 289 8.85 -13.61 -15.55
C ARG A 289 8.22 -13.21 -16.87
N ARG A 290 7.01 -12.65 -16.85
CA ARG A 290 6.32 -12.14 -18.03
C ARG A 290 7.12 -11.00 -18.69
N GLU A 291 7.60 -10.05 -17.89
CA GLU A 291 8.42 -8.94 -18.37
C GLU A 291 9.79 -9.40 -18.86
N ASN A 292 10.42 -10.39 -18.23
CA ASN A 292 11.69 -10.95 -18.70
C ASN A 292 11.52 -11.74 -20.01
N ALA A 293 10.39 -12.42 -20.19
CA ALA A 293 10.03 -13.03 -21.48
C ALA A 293 9.81 -11.96 -22.56
N SER A 294 9.19 -10.83 -22.21
CA SER A 294 9.05 -9.63 -23.06
C SER A 294 10.41 -8.97 -23.36
N ASN A 295 11.32 -8.92 -22.38
CA ASN A 295 12.63 -8.30 -22.48
C ASN A 295 13.60 -9.09 -23.37
N LYS A 296 13.46 -10.41 -23.48
CA LYS A 296 14.16 -11.21 -24.52
C LYS A 296 13.79 -10.74 -25.94
N LEU A 297 12.60 -10.19 -26.13
CA LEU A 297 12.21 -9.52 -27.37
C LEU A 297 12.81 -8.10 -27.46
N LYS A 298 12.84 -7.34 -26.34
CA LYS A 298 13.41 -5.98 -26.27
C LYS A 298 14.93 -5.92 -26.45
N SER A 299 15.70 -6.95 -26.08
CA SER A 299 17.17 -6.96 -26.31
C SER A 299 17.52 -7.00 -27.81
N LYS A 300 16.70 -7.69 -28.63
CA LYS A 300 16.78 -7.62 -30.10
C LYS A 300 16.45 -6.22 -30.64
N ILE A 301 15.50 -5.52 -30.02
CA ILE A 301 15.08 -4.16 -30.44
C ILE A 301 16.08 -3.08 -29.96
N ARG A 302 16.73 -3.24 -28.80
CA ARG A 302 17.77 -2.32 -28.30
C ARG A 302 18.99 -2.24 -29.23
N CYS A 303 19.33 -3.33 -29.90
CA CYS A 303 20.38 -3.32 -30.91
C CYS A 303 20.01 -2.44 -32.13
N ILE A 304 18.72 -2.26 -32.40
CA ILE A 304 18.22 -1.39 -33.48
C ILE A 304 18.22 0.09 -33.03
N ARG A 305 17.90 0.37 -31.75
CA ARG A 305 17.77 1.75 -31.23
C ARG A 305 19.11 2.48 -31.02
N ARG A 306 20.21 1.75 -30.80
CA ARG A 306 21.55 2.37 -30.65
C ARG A 306 22.13 2.91 -31.97
N ASN A 307 21.57 2.48 -33.11
CA ASN A 307 22.00 2.88 -34.44
C ASN A 307 21.05 3.88 -35.12
N ALA A 308 20.04 4.43 -34.41
CA ALA A 308 19.07 5.36 -34.97
C ALA A 308 19.29 6.80 -34.46
N PRO A 309 20.18 7.59 -35.08
CA PRO A 309 20.46 8.98 -34.71
C PRO A 309 19.22 9.91 -34.81
N GLU A 310 18.21 9.53 -35.58
CA GLU A 310 16.97 10.28 -35.79
C GLU A 310 16.07 10.40 -34.54
N PHE A 311 16.19 9.47 -33.57
CA PHE A 311 15.34 9.48 -32.38
C PHE A 311 15.76 10.56 -31.37
N ASN A 312 17.03 10.93 -31.33
CA ASN A 312 17.57 11.94 -30.42
C ASN A 312 17.40 13.37 -30.95
N THR A 313 17.29 13.57 -32.26
CA THR A 313 17.10 14.89 -32.88
C THR A 313 15.66 15.37 -32.81
N VAL A 314 14.68 14.50 -33.04
CA VAL A 314 13.24 14.88 -33.04
C VAL A 314 12.71 15.18 -31.62
N LEU A 315 13.16 14.44 -30.60
CA LEU A 315 12.77 14.71 -29.21
C LEU A 315 13.44 15.98 -28.65
N LYS A 316 14.68 16.29 -29.03
CA LYS A 316 15.39 17.49 -28.53
C LYS A 316 14.85 18.82 -29.06
N GLN A 317 14.25 18.85 -30.25
CA GLN A 317 14.23 20.11 -31.02
C GLN A 317 13.04 21.07 -30.82
N SER A 318 11.93 20.73 -30.15
CA SER A 318 10.86 21.75 -30.01
C SER A 318 10.10 21.80 -28.69
N ARG A 319 9.70 20.66 -28.11
CA ARG A 319 8.78 20.66 -26.96
C ARG A 319 9.42 20.27 -25.63
N ILE A 320 10.40 19.37 -25.67
CA ILE A 320 11.21 19.01 -24.50
C ILE A 320 12.08 20.19 -24.07
N ALA A 321 12.62 20.96 -25.02
CA ALA A 321 13.35 22.18 -24.71
C ALA A 321 12.45 23.25 -24.07
N SER A 322 11.20 23.41 -24.55
CA SER A 322 10.27 24.40 -24.00
C SER A 322 9.79 24.03 -22.59
N ILE A 323 9.45 22.75 -22.36
CA ILE A 323 9.03 22.24 -21.05
C ILE A 323 10.22 22.21 -20.07
N SER A 324 11.40 21.80 -20.54
CA SER A 324 12.64 21.85 -19.75
C SER A 324 12.98 23.28 -19.32
N ASN A 325 12.88 24.25 -20.23
CA ASN A 325 13.09 25.66 -19.90
C ASN A 325 12.03 26.15 -18.91
N ALA A 326 10.74 25.91 -19.14
CA ALA A 326 9.68 26.32 -18.21
C ALA A 326 9.85 25.72 -16.80
N THR A 327 10.27 24.45 -16.72
CA THR A 327 10.53 23.76 -15.46
C THR A 327 11.76 24.32 -14.75
N HIS A 328 12.84 24.59 -15.50
CA HIS A 328 14.03 25.24 -14.96
C HIS A 328 13.72 26.64 -14.42
N THR A 329 12.98 27.45 -15.19
CA THR A 329 12.56 28.79 -14.77
C THR A 329 11.73 28.75 -13.49
N TYR A 330 10.76 27.83 -13.40
CA TYR A 330 9.94 27.67 -12.20
C TYR A 330 10.77 27.34 -10.95
N PHE A 331 11.70 26.37 -11.04
CA PHE A 331 12.54 26.02 -9.89
C PHE A 331 13.57 27.10 -9.53
N ASP A 332 14.09 27.83 -10.51
CA ASP A 332 15.00 28.96 -10.26
C ASP A 332 14.27 30.12 -9.58
N GLU A 333 13.02 30.41 -9.97
CA GLU A 333 12.15 31.38 -9.30
C GLU A 333 11.79 30.94 -7.88
N LEU A 334 11.50 29.64 -7.70
CA LEU A 334 11.21 29.09 -6.37
C LEU A 334 12.43 29.19 -5.46
N GLN A 335 13.63 28.89 -5.98
CA GLN A 335 14.88 29.01 -5.23
C GLN A 335 15.24 30.47 -4.90
N LYS A 336 14.93 31.42 -5.79
CA LYS A 336 15.08 32.86 -5.52
C LYS A 336 14.11 33.35 -4.46
N SER A 337 12.86 32.87 -4.44
CA SER A 337 11.88 33.28 -3.43
C SER A 337 12.17 32.75 -2.02
N TRP A 338 13.06 31.76 -1.89
CA TRP A 338 13.48 31.17 -0.61
C TRP A 338 14.79 31.74 -0.06
N LYS A 339 15.46 32.63 -0.80
CA LYS A 339 16.61 33.42 -0.35
C LYS A 339 16.14 34.84 -0.04
#